data_AF-A0A3G2J7D2-F1
#
_entry.id   AF-A0A3G2J7D2-F1
#
_cell.length_a   1.000
_cell.length_b   1.000
_cell.length_c   1.000
_cell.angle_alpha   90.00
_cell.angle_beta   90.00
_cell.angle_gamma   90.00
#
_symmetry.space_group_name_H-M   'P 1'
#
loop_
_entity.id
_entity.type
_entity.pdbx_description
1 polymer ?
#
loop_
_entity_poly.entity_id
_entity_poly.type
_entity_poly.pdbx_seq_one_letter_code
_entity_poly.pdbx_strand_id
1 'polypeptide(L)'
;MYEAASGPRVFGYILILVAGVAVVAGIIWAFRMGSKVRDREPAPPRPDEQPKMPPSGPVHETHEVREPDEVPRAEDGERLTPHQLGNSGTRRADDQSRSRWSSGSSGSFGGGGGGRT
;
A
#
# COMPACT_ATOMS: atom_id res chain seq x y z
N MET A 1 36.67 44.64 20.19
CA MET A 1 37.48 44.65 18.95
C MET A 1 36.58 44.18 17.83
N TYR A 2 35.97 45.08 17.06
CA TYR A 2 35.26 44.69 15.83
C TYR A 2 36.32 44.47 14.77
N GLU A 3 36.59 43.21 14.44
CA GLU A 3 37.43 42.88 13.30
C GLU A 3 36.69 43.33 12.04
N ALA A 4 37.16 44.42 11.41
CA ALA A 4 36.61 44.86 10.14
C ALA A 4 36.79 43.72 9.13
N ALA A 5 35.68 43.15 8.67
CA ALA A 5 35.70 42.09 7.67
C ALA A 5 36.49 42.58 6.45
N SER A 6 37.65 41.99 6.19
CA SER A 6 38.44 42.30 5.01
C SER A 6 37.57 42.09 3.76
N GLY A 7 37.67 43.00 2.77
CA GLY A 7 36.78 43.05 1.60
C GLY A 7 36.40 41.70 0.95
N PRO A 8 37.32 40.71 0.84
CA PRO A 8 36.98 39.38 0.33
C PRO A 8 35.94 38.60 1.16
N ARG A 9 35.96 38.76 2.49
CA ARG A 9 35.02 38.09 3.41
C ARG A 9 33.60 38.67 3.25
N VAL A 10 33.48 39.99 3.18
CA VAL A 10 32.20 40.68 2.95
C VAL A 10 31.60 40.26 1.61
N PHE A 11 32.42 40.22 0.56
CA PHE A 11 32.00 39.77 -0.76
C PHE A 11 31.50 38.32 -0.76
N GLY A 12 32.18 37.41 -0.04
CA GLY A 12 31.73 36.03 0.15
C GLY A 12 30.35 35.92 0.80
N TYR A 13 30.09 36.70 1.85
CA TYR A 13 28.77 36.72 2.51
C TYR A 13 27.66 37.24 1.60
N ILE A 14 27.92 38.29 0.81
CA ILE A 14 26.96 38.82 -0.15
C ILE A 14 26.62 37.77 -1.21
N LEU A 15 27.62 37.05 -1.74
CA LEU A 15 27.38 35.99 -2.72
C LEU A 15 26.52 34.85 -2.15
N ILE A 16 26.80 34.41 -0.92
CA ILE A 16 25.99 33.37 -0.26
C ILE A 16 24.55 33.85 -0.06
N LEU A 17 24.35 35.10 0.36
CA LEU A 17 23.02 35.67 0.52
C LEU A 17 22.26 35.71 -0.81
N VAL A 18 22.90 36.19 -1.88
CA VAL A 18 22.30 36.25 -3.22
C VAL A 18 21.97 34.85 -3.74
N ALA A 19 22.86 33.88 -3.53
CA ALA A 19 22.62 32.49 -3.90
C ALA A 19 21.41 31.91 -3.14
N GLY A 20 21.31 32.17 -1.83
CA GLY A 20 20.16 31.75 -1.02
C GLY A 20 18.85 32.36 -1.52
N VAL A 21 18.84 33.66 -1.81
CA VAL A 21 17.68 34.37 -2.36
C VAL A 21 17.28 33.79 -3.73
N ALA A 22 18.27 33.51 -4.59
CA ALA A 22 18.02 32.93 -5.91
C ALA A 22 17.39 31.53 -5.81
N VAL A 23 17.85 30.69 -4.87
CA VAL A 23 17.26 29.38 -4.60
C VAL A 23 15.80 29.51 -4.14
N VAL A 24 15.53 30.39 -3.17
CA VAL A 24 14.17 30.63 -2.68
C VAL A 24 13.25 31.13 -3.80
N ALA A 25 13.71 32.08 -4.62
CA ALA A 25 12.96 32.58 -5.76
C ALA A 25 12.67 31.47 -6.79
N GLY A 26 13.66 30.59 -7.04
CA GLY A 26 13.49 29.42 -7.91
C GLY A 26 12.44 28.44 -7.41
N ILE A 27 12.42 28.14 -6.10
CA ILE A 27 11.40 27.25 -5.50
C ILE A 27 10.01 27.87 -5.61
N ILE A 28 9.87 29.17 -5.29
CA ILE A 28 8.59 29.88 -5.41
C ILE A 28 8.09 29.85 -6.85
N TRP A 29 8.98 30.06 -7.82
CA TRP A 29 8.64 29.98 -9.24
C TRP A 29 8.18 28.58 -9.65
N ALA A 30 8.90 27.53 -9.24
CA ALA A 30 8.54 26.15 -9.52
C ALA A 30 7.17 25.78 -8.91
N PHE A 31 6.90 26.19 -7.67
CA PHE A 31 5.60 26.01 -7.03
C PHE A 31 4.48 26.72 -7.81
N ARG A 32 4.68 27.99 -8.17
CA ARG A 32 3.70 28.75 -8.97
C ARG A 32 3.43 28.11 -10.33
N MET A 33 4.46 27.57 -10.98
CA MET A 33 4.31 26.82 -12.23
C MET A 33 3.46 25.57 -12.02
N GLY A 34 3.75 24.77 -10.99
CA GLY A 34 2.97 23.57 -10.65
C GLY A 34 1.51 23.88 -10.32
N SER A 35 1.25 24.92 -9.54
CA SER A 35 -0.12 25.39 -9.26
C SER A 35 -0.87 25.76 -10.54
N LYS A 36 -0.23 26.52 -11.44
CA LYS A 36 -0.86 26.92 -12.71
C LYS A 36 -1.18 25.74 -13.63
N VAL A 37 -0.39 24.67 -13.57
CA VAL A 37 -0.69 23.42 -14.30
C VAL A 37 -1.91 22.75 -13.69
N ARG A 38 -1.95 22.59 -12.37
CA ARG A 38 -3.10 22.02 -11.64
C ARG A 38 -4.40 22.81 -11.86
N ASP A 39 -4.33 24.13 -11.96
CA ASP A 39 -5.53 24.97 -12.21
C ASP A 39 -6.16 24.73 -13.60
N ARG A 40 -5.41 24.10 -14.53
CA ARG A 40 -5.95 23.70 -15.85
C ARG A 40 -6.63 22.34 -15.82
N GLU A 41 -6.44 21.58 -14.75
CA GLU A 41 -7.13 20.32 -14.54
C GLU A 41 -8.55 20.58 -14.04
N PRO A 42 -9.53 19.72 -14.39
CA PRO A 42 -10.87 19.84 -13.84
C PRO A 42 -10.82 19.72 -12.31
N ALA A 43 -11.65 20.52 -11.64
CA ALA A 43 -11.77 20.46 -10.19
C ALA A 43 -12.17 19.04 -9.74
N PRO A 44 -11.68 18.57 -8.59
CA PRO A 44 -12.17 17.33 -7.99
C PRO A 44 -13.70 17.38 -7.87
N PRO A 45 -14.40 16.26 -8.11
CA PRO A 45 -15.86 16.23 -8.04
C PRO A 45 -16.33 16.65 -6.65
N ARG A 46 -17.37 17.47 -6.63
CA ARG A 46 -18.01 17.91 -5.40
C ARG A 46 -18.65 16.72 -4.68
N PRO A 47 -18.88 16.80 -3.35
CA PRO A 47 -19.53 15.72 -2.60
C PRO A 47 -20.92 15.32 -3.15
N ASP A 48 -21.62 16.26 -3.77
CA ASP A 48 -22.90 16.02 -4.46
C ASP A 48 -22.73 15.28 -5.79
N GLU A 49 -21.63 15.52 -6.51
CA GLU A 49 -21.27 14.87 -7.78
C GLU A 49 -20.65 13.48 -7.60
N GLN A 50 -20.26 13.13 -6.37
CA GLN A 50 -19.75 11.79 -6.03
C GLN A 50 -20.78 10.70 -6.41
N PRO A 51 -20.34 9.57 -6.99
CA PRO A 51 -21.20 8.44 -7.32
C PRO A 51 -22.08 8.07 -6.14
N LYS A 52 -23.39 8.08 -6.35
CA LYS A 52 -24.36 7.63 -5.35
C LYS A 52 -24.55 6.13 -5.48
N MET A 53 -24.95 5.53 -4.37
CA MET A 53 -25.37 4.14 -4.34
C MET A 53 -26.46 3.91 -5.39
N PRO A 54 -26.31 2.90 -6.27
CA PRO A 54 -27.30 2.68 -7.32
C PRO A 54 -28.64 2.24 -6.71
N PRO A 55 -29.77 2.45 -7.41
CA PRO A 55 -31.10 2.08 -6.91
C PRO A 55 -31.23 0.59 -6.56
N SER A 56 -30.44 -0.27 -7.21
CA SER A 56 -30.36 -1.71 -6.94
C SER A 56 -29.70 -2.05 -5.59
N GLY A 57 -29.17 -1.07 -4.86
CA GLY A 57 -28.41 -1.28 -3.63
C GLY A 57 -26.90 -1.36 -3.88
N PRO A 58 -26.10 -1.66 -2.84
CA PRO A 58 -24.65 -1.74 -2.99
C PRO A 58 -24.31 -2.97 -3.85
N VAL A 59 -23.24 -2.88 -4.64
CA VAL A 59 -22.66 -4.10 -5.22
C VAL A 59 -22.10 -4.90 -4.05
N HIS A 60 -22.73 -6.03 -3.73
CA HIS A 60 -22.22 -6.93 -2.70
C HIS A 60 -21.01 -7.68 -3.22
N GLU A 61 -20.10 -8.02 -2.30
CA GLU A 61 -18.98 -8.90 -2.61
C GLU A 61 -19.51 -10.33 -2.87
N THR A 62 -19.15 -10.92 -4.01
CA THR A 62 -19.42 -12.33 -4.28
C THR A 62 -18.33 -13.17 -3.62
N HIS A 63 -18.69 -13.92 -2.59
CA HIS A 63 -17.83 -14.93 -1.98
C HIS A 63 -18.22 -16.34 -2.42
N GLU A 64 -17.23 -17.18 -2.70
CA GLU A 64 -17.41 -18.58 -3.05
C GLU A 64 -16.46 -19.47 -2.24
N VAL A 65 -17.00 -20.52 -1.64
CA VAL A 65 -16.25 -21.58 -0.98
C VAL A 65 -15.94 -22.67 -2.00
N ARG A 66 -14.67 -23.06 -2.08
CA ARG A 66 -14.19 -24.12 -2.98
C ARG A 66 -14.15 -25.45 -2.25
N GLU A 67 -14.34 -26.53 -2.99
CA GLU A 67 -14.20 -27.89 -2.49
C GLU A 67 -12.78 -28.07 -1.91
N PRO A 68 -12.64 -28.51 -0.65
CA PRO A 68 -11.33 -28.82 -0.10
C PRO A 68 -10.73 -30.01 -0.84
N ASP A 69 -9.54 -29.83 -1.43
CA ASP A 69 -8.77 -30.96 -1.96
C ASP A 69 -7.98 -31.62 -0.83
N GLU A 70 -7.99 -32.96 -0.82
CA GLU A 70 -7.16 -33.74 0.08
C GLU A 70 -5.68 -33.50 -0.23
N VAL A 71 -4.90 -33.19 0.81
CA VAL A 71 -3.46 -32.97 0.66
C VAL A 71 -2.80 -34.29 0.27
N PRO A 72 -1.96 -34.34 -0.78
CA PRO A 72 -1.22 -35.54 -1.15
C PRO A 72 -0.47 -36.09 0.07
N ARG A 73 -0.39 -37.42 0.20
CA ARG A 73 0.42 -38.05 1.26
C ARG A 73 1.84 -38.18 0.78
N ALA A 74 2.80 -37.87 1.66
CA ALA A 74 4.20 -38.16 1.37
C ALA A 74 4.46 -39.67 1.48
N GLU A 75 5.19 -40.21 0.51
CA GLU A 75 5.78 -41.54 0.64
C GLU A 75 6.90 -41.48 1.69
N ASP A 76 7.05 -42.55 2.46
CA ASP A 76 8.17 -42.79 3.39
C ASP A 76 8.50 -41.67 4.41
N GLY A 77 7.51 -40.84 4.76
CA GLY A 77 7.66 -39.79 5.76
C GLY A 77 8.48 -38.58 5.31
N GLU A 78 8.71 -38.45 4.00
CA GLU A 78 9.38 -37.27 3.43
C GLU A 78 8.53 -36.00 3.56
N ARG A 79 9.19 -34.83 3.52
CA ARG A 79 8.48 -33.55 3.55
C ARG A 79 8.04 -33.19 2.13
N LEU A 80 6.74 -32.92 1.95
CA LEU A 80 6.23 -32.37 0.70
C LEU A 80 6.74 -30.94 0.50
N THR A 81 7.22 -30.68 -0.69
CA THR A 81 7.59 -29.35 -1.17
C THR A 81 6.40 -28.68 -1.87
N PRO A 82 6.37 -27.33 -2.01
CA PRO A 82 5.19 -26.63 -2.52
C PRO A 82 4.67 -27.09 -3.88
N HIS A 83 5.55 -27.55 -4.78
CA HIS A 83 5.15 -28.02 -6.10
C HIS A 83 4.56 -29.44 -6.09
N GLN A 84 4.73 -30.19 -4.99
CA GLN A 84 4.16 -31.53 -4.80
C GLN A 84 2.75 -31.49 -4.17
N LEU A 85 2.29 -30.33 -3.69
CA LEU A 85 0.97 -30.17 -3.06
C LEU A 85 -0.19 -30.14 -4.07
N GLY A 86 0.10 -30.12 -5.37
CA GLY A 86 -0.92 -29.97 -6.42
C GLY A 86 -1.44 -28.53 -6.52
N ASN A 87 -2.26 -28.28 -7.55
CA ASN A 87 -2.94 -27.01 -7.71
C ASN A 87 -4.16 -26.95 -6.79
N SER A 88 -4.53 -25.76 -6.33
CA SER A 88 -5.76 -25.57 -5.58
C SER A 88 -7.00 -25.91 -6.42
N GLY A 89 -7.94 -26.62 -5.81
CA GLY A 89 -9.21 -27.01 -6.40
C GLY A 89 -9.95 -25.83 -7.01
N THR A 90 -10.58 -26.08 -8.16
CA THR A 90 -11.40 -25.09 -8.87
C THR A 90 -12.89 -25.38 -8.72
N ARG A 91 -13.26 -26.51 -8.11
CA ARG A 91 -14.66 -26.91 -7.93
C ARG A 91 -15.31 -26.11 -6.81
N ARG A 92 -16.56 -25.73 -7.05
CA ARG A 92 -17.42 -25.10 -6.06
C ARG A 92 -17.85 -26.15 -5.03
N ALA A 93 -17.72 -25.83 -3.74
CA ALA A 93 -18.24 -26.71 -2.68
C ALA A 93 -19.78 -26.69 -2.66
N ASP A 94 -20.40 -27.80 -2.27
CA ASP A 94 -21.86 -27.84 -2.07
C ASP A 94 -22.30 -26.93 -0.91
N ASP A 95 -21.49 -26.89 0.17
CA ASP A 95 -21.68 -25.94 1.27
C ASP A 95 -20.93 -24.63 1.00
N GLN A 96 -21.69 -23.55 0.89
CA GLN A 96 -21.19 -22.18 0.69
C GLN A 96 -21.16 -21.36 1.99
N SER A 97 -21.45 -21.99 3.13
CA SER A 97 -21.36 -21.34 4.43
C SER A 97 -19.91 -21.01 4.77
N ARG A 98 -19.69 -19.80 5.31
CA ARG A 98 -18.35 -19.40 5.76
C ARG A 98 -17.96 -20.27 6.95
N SER A 99 -16.87 -21.02 6.80
CA SER A 99 -16.34 -21.82 7.91
C SER A 99 -16.04 -20.92 9.11
N ARG A 100 -16.64 -21.26 10.24
CA ARG A 100 -16.34 -20.61 11.52
C ARG A 100 -15.30 -21.45 12.22
N TRP A 101 -14.32 -20.79 12.82
CA TRP A 101 -13.33 -21.48 13.64
C TRP A 101 -14.04 -22.24 14.77
N SER A 102 -13.75 -23.54 14.87
CA SER A 102 -14.18 -24.41 15.96
C SER A 102 -12.96 -25.10 16.57
N SER A 103 -13.05 -25.46 17.85
CA SER A 103 -11.97 -26.17 18.54
C SER A 103 -11.65 -27.48 17.81
N GLY A 104 -10.43 -27.63 17.31
CA GLY A 104 -9.98 -28.77 16.50
C GLY A 104 -10.02 -28.56 14.98
N SER A 105 -10.63 -27.47 14.49
CA SER A 105 -10.75 -27.13 13.06
C SER A 105 -9.58 -26.26 12.52
N SER A 106 -8.43 -26.21 13.21
CA SER A 106 -7.30 -25.41 12.74
C SER A 106 -6.64 -26.05 11.53
N GLY A 107 -6.93 -25.52 10.33
CA GLY A 107 -6.06 -25.67 9.18
C GLY A 107 -4.67 -25.14 9.53
N SER A 108 -3.67 -26.01 9.36
CA SER A 108 -2.25 -25.71 9.60
C SER A 108 -1.75 -24.66 8.59
N PHE A 109 -2.02 -23.39 8.84
CA PHE A 109 -1.33 -22.29 8.16
C PHE A 109 -0.90 -21.24 9.20
N GLY A 110 0.41 -21.15 9.43
CA GLY A 110 1.05 -20.14 10.29
C GLY A 110 1.37 -20.60 11.71
N GLY A 111 2.27 -21.60 11.84
CA GLY A 111 2.86 -21.97 13.13
C GLY A 111 3.68 -20.81 13.70
N GLY A 112 3.18 -20.20 14.78
CA GLY A 112 3.83 -19.13 15.52
C GLY A 112 3.24 -18.99 16.92
N GLY A 113 3.12 -20.10 17.65
CA GLY A 113 2.69 -20.11 19.05
C GLY A 113 3.76 -20.76 19.90
N GLY A 114 4.49 -19.96 20.68
CA GLY A 114 5.61 -20.39 21.50
C GLY A 114 5.26 -21.51 22.49
N GLY A 115 6.14 -22.49 22.58
CA GLY A 115 6.06 -23.56 23.56
C GLY A 115 6.03 -23.02 24.99
N ARG A 116 5.24 -23.67 25.84
CA ARG A 116 5.30 -23.48 27.29
C ARG A 116 5.82 -24.77 27.91
N THR A 117 6.91 -24.64 28.66
CA THR A 117 7.23 -25.49 29.81
C THR A 117 6.24 -25.23 30.92
#